data_AF-A0A7S2DAN6-F1
#
_entry.id   AF-A0A7S2DAN6-F1
#
_cell.length_a   1.000
_cell.length_b   1.000
_cell.length_c   1.000
_cell.angle_alpha   90.00
_cell.angle_beta   90.00
_cell.angle_gamma   90.00
#
_symmetry.space_group_name_H-M   'P 1'
#
loop_
_entity.id
_entity.type
_entity.pdbx_description
1 polymer ?
#
loop_
_entity_poly.entity_id
_entity_poly.type
_entity_poly.pdbx_seq_one_letter_code
_entity_poly.pdbx_strand_id
1 'polypeptide(L)'
;EKPMMRICFLMFLFGFPVLSVPPKDGRAEGQMAEMHLQMQEMHNWYCKESGLGKEDSMLCKSWYATHSAREKAKLGNQPLPKPPKEDRPPRSEIDELHNGWCALEGKSSTAPCRMWSSRGKKKSEL
;
A
#
# COMPACT_ATOMS: atom_id res chain seq x y z
N GLU A 1 57.04 41.11 30.65
CA GLU A 1 57.52 41.08 29.25
C GLU A 1 56.46 40.37 28.39
N LYS A 2 55.98 41.00 27.33
CA LYS A 2 55.21 40.39 26.20
C LYS A 2 56.12 40.52 24.96
N PRO A 3 55.93 39.80 23.83
CA PRO A 3 55.03 38.69 23.51
C PRO A 3 55.73 37.51 22.79
N MET A 4 55.07 36.37 22.58
CA MET A 4 55.22 35.63 21.31
C MET A 4 54.02 34.73 21.04
N MET A 5 53.35 35.05 19.94
CA MET A 5 52.25 34.31 19.35
C MET A 5 52.72 32.97 18.78
N ARG A 6 51.86 31.96 18.87
CA ARG A 6 51.63 31.03 17.75
C ARG A 6 50.19 30.55 17.78
N ILE A 7 49.38 31.26 17.00
CA ILE A 7 48.10 30.81 16.48
C ILE A 7 48.40 29.71 15.45
N CYS A 8 47.79 28.54 15.58
CA CYS A 8 47.32 27.74 14.45
C CYS A 8 45.93 27.20 14.81
N PHE A 9 44.94 27.99 14.43
CA PHE A 9 43.60 27.54 14.05
C PHE A 9 43.69 26.23 13.23
N LEU A 10 42.94 25.20 13.60
CA LEU A 10 42.40 24.22 12.65
C LEU A 10 41.14 23.57 13.24
N MET A 11 40.03 24.25 12.96
CA MET A 11 38.74 23.70 12.52
C MET A 11 38.15 22.50 13.28
N PHE A 12 37.20 22.83 14.15
CA PHE A 12 35.93 22.10 14.26
C PHE A 12 35.22 22.12 12.90
N LEU A 13 35.51 21.16 12.01
CA LEU A 13 34.71 20.91 10.79
C LEU A 13 34.80 19.43 10.38
N PHE A 14 34.16 18.56 11.14
CA PHE A 14 33.51 17.36 10.61
C PHE A 14 32.18 17.29 11.37
N GLY A 15 31.13 17.98 10.95
CA GLY A 15 30.63 17.84 9.59
C GLY A 15 30.35 16.37 9.35
N PHE A 16 29.60 15.70 10.25
CA PHE A 16 28.96 14.45 9.88
C PHE A 16 28.17 14.77 8.62
N PRO A 17 28.53 14.23 7.45
CA PRO A 17 27.61 14.29 6.33
C PRO A 17 26.35 13.61 6.86
N VAL A 18 25.28 14.40 6.97
CA VAL A 18 23.93 13.86 6.80
C VAL A 18 23.98 13.23 5.42
N LEU A 19 24.40 11.96 5.39
CA LEU A 19 24.05 11.06 4.32
C LEU A 19 22.54 11.02 4.40
N SER A 20 21.90 11.90 3.64
CA SER A 20 20.63 11.63 3.00
C SER A 20 20.81 10.29 2.33
N VAL A 21 20.49 9.22 3.06
CA VAL A 21 20.37 7.88 2.53
C VAL A 21 19.27 8.01 1.48
N PRO A 22 19.59 7.97 0.18
CA PRO A 22 18.53 7.94 -0.82
C PRO A 22 17.67 6.71 -0.52
N PRO A 23 16.33 6.82 -0.58
CA PRO A 23 15.47 5.68 -0.36
C PRO A 23 15.95 4.53 -1.25
N LYS A 24 16.25 3.43 -0.57
CA LYS A 24 16.81 2.22 -1.14
C LYS A 24 15.79 1.65 -2.13
N ASP A 25 16.10 1.85 -3.40
CA ASP A 25 15.60 1.14 -4.57
C ASP A 25 14.16 1.49 -5.03
N GLY A 26 14.04 2.16 -6.19
CA GLY A 26 12.78 2.30 -6.95
C GLY A 26 12.11 0.97 -7.35
N ARG A 27 12.75 -0.16 -7.04
CA ARG A 27 12.19 -1.52 -7.11
C ARG A 27 11.03 -1.72 -6.13
N ALA A 28 11.10 -1.15 -4.93
CA ALA A 28 10.04 -1.25 -3.94
C ALA A 28 8.80 -0.43 -4.36
N GLU A 29 9.02 0.74 -4.97
CA GLU A 29 7.94 1.56 -5.53
C GLU A 29 7.22 0.85 -6.68
N GLY A 30 7.97 0.20 -7.58
CA GLY A 30 7.41 -0.60 -8.67
C GLY A 30 6.55 -1.78 -8.19
N GLN A 31 7.01 -2.52 -7.17
CA GLN A 31 6.27 -3.65 -6.59
C GLN A 31 4.96 -3.22 -5.92
N MET A 32 4.96 -2.06 -5.25
CA MET A 32 3.76 -1.51 -4.62
C MET A 32 2.75 -1.01 -5.67
N ALA A 33 3.22 -0.38 -6.74
CA ALA A 33 2.38 0.05 -7.85
C ALA A 33 1.74 -1.15 -8.57
N GLU A 34 2.52 -2.20 -8.86
CA GLU A 34 2.02 -3.43 -9.49
C GLU A 34 0.97 -4.12 -8.62
N MET A 35 1.20 -4.22 -7.31
CA MET A 35 0.21 -4.76 -6.38
C MET A 35 -1.09 -3.95 -6.39
N HIS A 36 -1.00 -2.61 -6.44
CA HIS A 36 -2.19 -1.77 -6.51
C HIS A 36 -3.02 -2.04 -7.76
N LEU A 37 -2.36 -2.18 -8.92
CA LEU A 37 -3.01 -2.52 -10.19
C LEU A 37 -3.69 -3.89 -10.11
N GLN A 38 -3.00 -4.91 -9.58
CA GLN A 38 -3.58 -6.26 -9.43
C GLN A 38 -4.77 -6.29 -8.46
N MET A 39 -4.75 -5.50 -7.39
CA MET A 39 -5.89 -5.36 -6.47
C MET A 39 -7.08 -4.66 -7.14
N GLN A 40 -6.81 -3.65 -7.98
CA GLN A 40 -7.84 -2.95 -8.75
C GLN A 40 -8.45 -3.87 -9.82
N GLU A 41 -7.63 -4.68 -10.49
CA GLU A 41 -8.06 -5.68 -11.46
C GLU A 41 -8.99 -6.71 -10.80
N MET A 42 -8.56 -7.30 -9.67
CA MET A 42 -9.35 -8.25 -8.89
C MET A 42 -10.71 -7.67 -8.47
N HIS A 43 -10.73 -6.41 -8.03
CA HIS A 43 -11.98 -5.73 -7.68
C HIS A 43 -12.89 -5.51 -8.90
N ASN A 44 -12.33 -5.02 -10.00
CA ASN A 44 -13.11 -4.79 -11.23
C ASN A 44 -13.72 -6.09 -11.74
N TRP A 45 -12.95 -7.18 -11.74
CA TRP A 45 -13.48 -8.49 -12.10
C TRP A 45 -14.64 -8.89 -11.21
N TYR A 46 -14.49 -8.80 -9.89
CA TYR A 46 -15.54 -9.21 -8.95
C TYR A 46 -16.82 -8.39 -9.10
N CYS A 47 -16.69 -7.07 -9.19
CA CYS A 47 -17.86 -6.19 -9.25
C CYS A 47 -18.54 -6.20 -10.62
N LYS A 48 -17.77 -6.23 -11.73
CA LYS A 48 -18.31 -6.00 -13.08
C LYS A 48 -18.30 -7.22 -13.99
N GLU A 49 -17.25 -8.04 -13.94
CA GLU A 49 -16.99 -9.08 -14.95
C GLU A 49 -17.38 -10.49 -14.49
N SER A 50 -17.52 -10.71 -13.19
CA SER A 50 -17.82 -12.02 -12.60
C SER A 50 -19.19 -12.57 -13.01
N GLY A 51 -20.09 -11.71 -13.51
CA GLY A 51 -21.48 -12.08 -13.80
C GLY A 51 -22.33 -12.35 -12.55
N LEU A 52 -21.80 -12.12 -11.35
CA LEU A 52 -22.46 -12.40 -10.07
C LEU A 52 -23.39 -11.27 -9.59
N GLY A 53 -23.50 -10.17 -10.35
CA GLY A 53 -24.34 -9.02 -9.98
C GLY A 53 -23.91 -8.36 -8.66
N LYS A 54 -22.60 -8.31 -8.37
CA LYS A 54 -22.06 -7.85 -7.09
C LYS A 54 -21.83 -6.33 -7.03
N GLU A 55 -22.17 -5.58 -8.08
CA GLU A 55 -21.99 -4.11 -8.13
C GLU A 55 -22.59 -3.40 -6.91
N ASP A 56 -23.72 -3.92 -6.41
CA ASP A 56 -24.44 -3.39 -5.26
C ASP A 56 -23.97 -3.92 -3.90
N SER A 57 -22.96 -4.80 -3.87
CA SER A 57 -22.44 -5.35 -2.63
C SER A 57 -21.73 -4.29 -1.78
N MET A 58 -21.66 -4.54 -0.48
CA MET A 58 -20.99 -3.62 0.44
C MET A 58 -19.50 -3.48 0.11
N LEU A 59 -18.87 -4.54 -0.41
CA LEU A 59 -17.49 -4.50 -0.89
C LEU A 59 -17.32 -3.51 -2.05
N CYS A 60 -18.13 -3.62 -3.10
CA CYS A 60 -18.02 -2.75 -4.26
C CYS A 60 -18.35 -1.29 -3.91
N LYS A 61 -19.41 -1.05 -3.12
CA LYS A 61 -19.80 0.28 -2.65
C LYS A 61 -18.72 0.95 -1.81
N SER A 62 -18.20 0.26 -0.81
CA SER A 62 -17.16 0.81 0.08
C SER A 62 -15.83 1.05 -0.66
N TRP A 63 -15.51 0.21 -1.64
CA TRP A 63 -14.33 0.40 -2.49
C TRP A 63 -14.44 1.66 -3.35
N TYR A 64 -15.55 1.85 -4.06
CA TYR A 64 -15.77 3.06 -4.88
C TYR A 64 -15.80 4.33 -4.03
N ALA A 65 -16.45 4.31 -2.87
CA ALA A 65 -16.46 5.42 -1.93
C ALA A 65 -15.04 5.76 -1.47
N THR A 66 -14.24 4.76 -1.11
CA THR A 66 -12.84 4.93 -0.69
C THR A 66 -11.97 5.48 -1.82
N HIS A 67 -12.12 4.98 -3.04
CA HIS A 67 -11.39 5.47 -4.21
C HIS A 67 -11.74 6.93 -4.52
N SER A 68 -13.03 7.28 -4.53
CA SER A 68 -13.47 8.66 -4.73
C SER A 68 -12.91 9.59 -3.66
N ALA A 69 -12.92 9.16 -2.39
CA ALA A 69 -12.33 9.92 -1.28
C ALA A 69 -10.81 10.11 -1.45
N ARG A 70 -10.09 9.10 -1.94
CA ARG A 70 -8.65 9.20 -2.25
C ARG A 70 -8.35 10.23 -3.33
N GLU A 71 -9.10 10.22 -4.41
CA GLU A 71 -8.89 11.19 -5.49
C GLU A 71 -9.19 12.62 -5.04
N LYS A 72 -10.26 12.83 -4.25
CA LYS A 72 -10.55 14.14 -3.65
C LYS A 72 -9.46 14.60 -2.68
N ALA A 73 -8.94 13.70 -1.85
CA ALA A 73 -7.86 13.98 -0.91
C ALA A 73 -6.55 14.38 -1.64
N LYS A 74 -6.22 13.70 -2.75
CA LYS A 74 -5.07 14.05 -3.62
C LYS A 74 -5.20 15.46 -4.20
N LEU A 75 -6.38 15.80 -4.73
CA LEU A 75 -6.64 17.12 -5.32
C LEU A 75 -6.61 18.25 -4.27
N GLY A 76 -7.15 17.98 -3.08
CA GLY A 76 -7.22 18.96 -1.99
C GLY A 76 -5.98 19.03 -1.10
N ASN A 77 -4.96 18.19 -1.32
CA ASN A 77 -3.83 17.97 -0.42
C ASN A 77 -4.26 17.74 1.06
N GLN A 78 -5.37 17.02 1.23
CA GLN A 78 -5.98 16.75 2.54
C GLN A 78 -5.72 15.30 2.97
N PRO A 79 -5.70 15.02 4.29
CA PRO A 79 -5.57 13.65 4.79
C PRO A 79 -6.77 12.80 4.37
N LEU A 80 -6.51 11.53 4.04
CA LEU A 80 -7.57 10.60 3.68
C LEU A 80 -8.50 10.35 4.87
N PRO A 81 -9.82 10.55 4.75
CA PRO A 81 -10.74 10.22 5.82
C PRO A 81 -10.71 8.71 6.08
N LYS A 82 -10.78 8.33 7.36
CA LYS A 82 -10.96 6.92 7.74
C LYS A 82 -12.37 6.49 7.32
N PRO A 83 -12.53 5.34 6.63
CA PRO A 83 -13.85 4.85 6.28
C PRO A 83 -14.66 4.54 7.56
N PRO A 84 -15.98 4.81 7.57
CA PRO A 84 -16.87 4.40 8.65
C PRO A 84 -16.77 2.90 8.91
N LYS A 85 -17.01 2.47 10.15
CA LYS A 85 -16.91 1.04 10.50
C LYS A 85 -18.08 0.24 9.92
N GLU A 86 -19.20 0.90 9.77
CA GLU A 86 -20.48 0.41 9.27
C GLU A 86 -20.39 0.03 7.79
N ASP A 87 -19.50 0.68 7.04
CA ASP A 87 -19.24 0.43 5.62
C ASP A 87 -18.18 -0.65 5.38
N ARG A 88 -17.74 -1.35 6.44
CA ARG A 88 -16.73 -2.40 6.29
C ARG A 88 -17.38 -3.62 5.64
N PRO A 89 -16.88 -4.10 4.48
CA PRO A 89 -17.44 -5.28 3.86
C PRO A 89 -17.30 -6.52 4.75
N PRO A 90 -18.30 -7.42 4.74
CA PRO A 90 -18.23 -8.65 5.49
C PRO A 90 -17.08 -9.50 5.00
N ARG A 91 -16.43 -10.22 5.93
CA ARG A 91 -15.25 -11.02 5.60
C ARG A 91 -15.52 -12.05 4.50
N SER A 92 -16.72 -12.62 4.50
CA SER A 92 -17.19 -13.58 3.49
C SER A 92 -17.15 -13.03 2.06
N GLU A 93 -17.56 -11.78 1.83
CA GLU A 93 -17.48 -11.15 0.49
C GLU A 93 -16.02 -11.00 0.04
N ILE A 94 -15.12 -10.68 0.97
CA ILE A 94 -13.70 -10.51 0.63
C ILE A 94 -13.07 -11.89 0.33
N ASP A 95 -13.45 -12.93 1.06
CA ASP A 95 -13.01 -14.30 0.77
C ASP A 95 -13.59 -14.81 -0.55
N GLU A 96 -14.86 -14.51 -0.88
CA GLU A 96 -15.49 -14.83 -2.17
C GLU A 96 -14.76 -14.16 -3.34
N LEU A 97 -14.51 -12.85 -3.24
CA LEU A 97 -13.73 -12.08 -4.23
C LEU A 97 -12.34 -12.67 -4.44
N HIS A 98 -11.62 -12.98 -3.36
CA HIS A 98 -10.28 -13.54 -3.43
C HIS A 98 -10.29 -14.94 -4.07
N ASN A 99 -11.16 -15.83 -3.57
CA ASN A 99 -11.18 -17.22 -4.01
C ASN A 99 -11.59 -17.34 -5.48
N GLY A 100 -12.58 -16.54 -5.90
CA GLY A 100 -13.01 -16.47 -7.30
C GLY A 100 -11.89 -15.97 -8.20
N TRP A 101 -11.19 -14.91 -7.80
CA TRP A 101 -10.09 -14.35 -8.59
C TRP A 101 -8.90 -15.30 -8.70
N CYS A 102 -8.47 -15.90 -7.59
CA CYS A 102 -7.32 -16.79 -7.57
C CYS A 102 -7.56 -18.14 -8.25
N ALA A 103 -8.84 -18.50 -8.47
CA ALA A 103 -9.23 -19.67 -9.24
C ALA A 103 -9.16 -19.44 -10.76
N LEU A 104 -9.06 -18.20 -11.23
CA LEU A 104 -8.87 -17.90 -12.66
C LEU A 104 -7.49 -18.37 -13.15
N GLU A 105 -7.44 -18.80 -14.40
CA GLU A 105 -6.20 -19.25 -15.04
C GLU A 105 -5.14 -18.16 -15.00
N GLY A 106 -3.94 -18.51 -14.53
CA GLY A 106 -2.81 -17.58 -14.42
C GLY A 106 -2.88 -16.56 -13.27
N LYS A 107 -3.99 -16.47 -12.51
CA LYS A 107 -4.14 -15.48 -11.43
C LYS A 107 -3.63 -15.95 -10.07
N SER A 108 -3.52 -17.26 -9.83
CA SER A 108 -3.04 -17.84 -8.56
C SER A 108 -1.63 -17.39 -8.15
N SER A 109 -0.77 -17.03 -9.11
CA SER A 109 0.60 -16.56 -8.88
C SER A 109 0.71 -15.04 -8.63
N THR A 110 -0.38 -14.29 -8.76
CA THR A 110 -0.39 -12.83 -8.57
C THR A 110 -0.08 -12.44 -7.12
N ALA A 111 0.35 -11.19 -6.90
CA ALA A 111 0.68 -10.70 -5.56
C ALA A 111 -0.52 -10.79 -4.58
N PRO A 112 -1.77 -10.45 -4.96
CA PRO A 112 -2.93 -10.60 -4.08
C PRO A 112 -3.11 -12.02 -3.54
N CYS A 113 -3.03 -13.04 -4.41
CA CYS A 113 -3.21 -14.44 -4.04
C CYS A 113 -2.09 -14.96 -3.12
N ARG A 114 -0.83 -14.59 -3.43
CA ARG A 114 0.33 -14.95 -2.59
C ARG A 114 0.25 -14.30 -1.21
N MET A 115 -0.09 -13.02 -1.15
CA MET A 115 -0.25 -12.28 0.10
C MET A 115 -1.37 -12.89 0.95
N TRP A 116 -2.52 -13.19 0.36
CA TRP A 116 -3.65 -13.78 1.09
C TRP A 116 -3.32 -15.13 1.70
N SER A 117 -2.70 -16.02 0.91
CA SER A 117 -2.29 -17.36 1.33
C SER A 117 -1.31 -17.34 2.52
N SER A 118 -0.51 -16.29 2.65
CA SER A 118 0.41 -16.11 3.78
C SER A 118 -0.27 -15.70 5.09
N ARG A 119 -1.51 -15.17 5.06
CA ARG A 119 -2.21 -14.69 6.26
C ARG A 119 -2.66 -15.83 7.18
N GLY A 120 -2.92 -17.02 6.65
CA GLY A 120 -3.26 -18.21 7.42
C GLY A 120 -2.08 -18.81 8.19
N LYS A 121 -0.86 -18.72 7.62
CA LYS A 121 0.36 -19.33 8.19
C LYS A 121 0.84 -18.66 9.47
N LYS A 122 0.58 -17.35 9.63
CA LYS A 122 0.96 -16.60 10.84
C LYS A 122 0.11 -16.91 12.08
N LYS A 123 -1.05 -17.54 11.93
CA LYS A 123 -1.93 -17.88 13.06
C LYS A 123 -1.65 -19.25 13.70
N SER A 124 -0.86 -20.09 13.03
CA SER A 124 -0.52 -21.44 13.52
C SER A 124 0.80 -21.51 14.30
N GLU A 125 1.48 -20.37 14.48
CA GLU A 125 2.78 -20.28 15.18
C GLU A 125 2.73 -19.37 16.43
N LEU A 126 1.53 -19.05 16.95
CA LEU A 126 1.30 -18.19 18.11
C LEU A 126 0.37 -18.86 19.12
#